data_AF-A0A1X0QFM8-F1
#
_entry.id   AF-A0A1X0QFM8-F1
#
_cell.length_a   1.000
_cell.length_b   1.000
_cell.length_c   1.000
_cell.angle_alpha   90.00
_cell.angle_beta   90.00
_cell.angle_gamma   90.00
#
_symmetry.space_group_name_H-M   'P 1'
#
loop_
_entity.id
_entity.type
_entity.pdbx_description
1 polymer ?
#
loop_
_entity_poly.entity_id
_entity_poly.type
_entity_poly.pdbx_seq_one_letter_code
_entity_poly.pdbx_strand_id
1 'polypeptide(L)'
;MHNINRLHQMNTKCFLIELEKFIITLNVEKTILKKVKDVLIKADITFAMFLTGVKLYKEVIKKRREFIKKYDLTRIGLKEFNDKRPEIITNRIVRDYSYEEDKIVFYTDNISEIKLVKKLLNDEYLIIITCFMMSCKIYHDLGFTNECWQNVSKINCIDLNITEILIFELVNHNLYIPGEESIFNEIIDVLNVKETSFTKFKKGFKSMFCFN
;
A
#
# COMPACT_ATOMS: atom_id res chain seq x y z
N MET A 1 26.73 6.35 12.22
CA MET A 1 26.81 5.67 10.90
C MET A 1 26.91 4.14 10.97
N HIS A 2 27.36 3.50 12.05
CA HIS A 2 27.49 2.02 12.10
C HIS A 2 26.20 1.19 12.10
N ASN A 3 25.05 1.74 12.51
CA ASN A 3 23.77 0.99 12.54
C ASN A 3 23.06 0.86 11.18
N ILE A 4 23.48 1.62 10.18
CA ILE A 4 22.72 1.83 8.92
C ILE A 4 22.95 0.71 7.91
N ASN A 5 24.22 0.40 7.58
CA ASN A 5 24.56 -0.71 6.69
C ASN A 5 24.12 -2.07 7.27
N ARG A 6 23.92 -2.11 8.60
CA ARG A 6 23.43 -3.28 9.31
C ARG A 6 22.01 -3.67 8.90
N LEU A 7 21.12 -2.71 8.66
CA LEU A 7 19.72 -3.00 8.29
C LEU A 7 19.63 -3.74 6.94
N HIS A 8 20.48 -3.39 5.98
CA HIS A 8 20.55 -4.09 4.69
C HIS A 8 21.06 -5.53 4.79
N GLN A 9 21.82 -5.85 5.84
CA GLN A 9 22.40 -7.17 6.07
C GLN A 9 21.56 -8.05 6.99
N MET A 10 20.52 -7.48 7.61
CA MET A 10 19.63 -8.20 8.51
C MET A 10 18.59 -9.01 7.75
N ASN A 11 18.28 -10.19 8.27
CA ASN A 11 17.09 -10.91 7.82
C ASN A 11 15.80 -10.14 8.17
N THR A 12 14.72 -10.53 7.51
CA THR A 12 13.41 -9.88 7.61
C THR A 12 12.92 -9.70 9.04
N LYS A 13 13.04 -10.75 9.86
CA LYS A 13 12.58 -10.71 11.26
C LYS A 13 13.38 -9.71 12.09
N CYS A 14 14.71 -9.69 11.95
CA CYS A 14 15.60 -8.85 12.74
C CYS A 14 15.36 -7.36 12.46
N PHE A 15 15.31 -6.94 11.19
CA PHE A 15 15.11 -5.52 10.91
C PHE A 15 13.69 -5.07 11.25
N LEU A 16 12.65 -5.91 11.09
CA LEU A 16 11.28 -5.53 11.48
C LEU A 16 11.09 -5.34 12.99
N ILE A 17 11.92 -6.00 13.81
CA ILE A 17 12.00 -5.73 15.26
C ILE A 17 12.63 -4.35 15.49
N GLU A 18 13.77 -4.08 14.85
CA GLU A 18 14.48 -2.79 14.98
C GLU A 18 13.62 -1.61 14.50
N LEU A 19 12.86 -1.80 13.42
CA LEU A 19 11.99 -0.80 12.83
C LEU A 19 10.61 -0.71 13.49
N GLU A 20 10.34 -1.43 14.59
CA GLU A 20 9.01 -1.44 15.19
C GLU A 20 8.45 -0.04 15.48
N LYS A 21 9.29 0.86 16.02
CA LYS A 21 8.92 2.25 16.28
C LYS A 21 8.53 2.99 15.00
N PHE A 22 9.25 2.77 13.90
CA PHE A 22 8.93 3.35 12.60
C PHE A 22 7.63 2.77 12.01
N ILE A 23 7.42 1.45 12.06
CA ILE A 23 6.20 0.86 11.47
C ILE A 23 4.95 1.37 12.21
N ILE A 24 5.05 1.66 13.52
CA ILE A 24 3.97 2.32 14.29
C ILE A 24 3.64 3.74 13.77
N THR A 25 4.59 4.45 13.15
CA THR A 25 4.35 5.79 12.59
C THR A 25 3.57 5.76 11.28
N LEU A 26 3.48 4.61 10.60
CA LEU A 26 2.66 4.42 9.40
C LEU A 26 1.14 4.53 9.68
N ASN A 27 0.76 4.75 10.96
CA ASN A 27 -0.59 5.00 11.43
C ASN A 27 -1.59 3.85 11.17
N VAL A 28 -1.05 2.66 10.94
CA VAL A 28 -1.78 1.40 10.85
C VAL A 28 -2.23 0.97 12.26
N GLU A 29 -3.46 0.48 12.40
CA GLU A 29 -3.95 -0.05 13.68
C GLU A 29 -3.02 -1.13 14.24
N LYS A 30 -2.82 -1.16 15.56
CA LYS A 30 -1.88 -2.10 16.21
C LYS A 30 -2.21 -3.58 15.90
N THR A 31 -3.48 -3.89 15.74
CA THR A 31 -4.00 -5.21 15.35
C THR A 31 -3.59 -5.59 13.93
N ILE A 32 -3.66 -4.64 13.00
CA ILE A 32 -3.22 -4.79 11.60
C ILE A 32 -1.68 -4.89 11.54
N LEU A 33 -0.97 -4.11 12.34
CA LEU A 33 0.50 -4.07 12.39
C LEU A 33 1.13 -5.45 12.59
N LYS A 34 0.58 -6.22 13.54
CA LYS A 34 1.06 -7.59 13.81
C LYS A 34 0.88 -8.49 12.59
N LYS A 35 -0.31 -8.45 11.97
CA LYS A 35 -0.60 -9.23 10.76
C LYS A 35 0.36 -8.87 9.62
N VAL A 36 0.60 -7.57 9.41
CA VAL A 36 1.54 -7.09 8.39
C VAL A 36 2.93 -7.67 8.66
N LYS A 37 3.47 -7.52 9.87
CA LYS A 37 4.80 -8.08 10.22
C LYS A 37 4.89 -9.58 9.95
N ASP A 38 3.87 -10.34 10.34
CA ASP A 38 3.84 -11.79 10.14
C ASP A 38 3.88 -12.16 8.65
N VAL A 39 3.18 -11.41 7.78
CA VAL A 39 3.22 -11.62 6.33
C VAL A 39 4.57 -11.25 5.74
N LEU A 40 5.14 -10.10 6.12
CA LEU A 40 6.43 -9.67 5.60
C LEU A 40 7.54 -10.67 5.96
N ILE A 41 7.53 -11.21 7.18
CA ILE A 41 8.47 -12.26 7.60
C ILE A 41 8.34 -13.51 6.73
N LYS A 42 7.11 -13.96 6.43
CA LYS A 42 6.87 -15.14 5.59
C LYS A 42 7.23 -14.91 4.12
N ALA A 43 7.08 -13.69 3.63
CA ALA A 43 7.43 -13.29 2.27
C ALA A 43 8.94 -12.99 2.11
N ASP A 44 9.72 -13.10 3.19
CA ASP A 44 11.15 -12.81 3.26
C ASP A 44 11.55 -11.45 2.65
N ILE A 45 10.82 -10.41 3.06
CA ILE A 45 11.01 -9.05 2.55
C ILE A 45 12.37 -8.50 2.95
N THR A 46 13.22 -8.21 1.96
CA THR A 46 14.49 -7.50 2.18
C THR A 46 14.25 -6.04 2.58
N PHE A 47 15.26 -5.40 3.17
CA PHE A 47 15.14 -3.99 3.56
C PHE A 47 14.88 -3.05 2.37
N ALA A 48 15.44 -3.32 1.18
CA ALA A 48 15.19 -2.53 -0.02
C ALA A 48 13.73 -2.63 -0.50
N MET A 49 13.16 -3.84 -0.50
CA MET A 49 11.74 -4.06 -0.77
C MET A 49 10.87 -3.40 0.27
N PHE A 50 11.31 -3.40 1.54
CA PHE A 50 10.60 -2.74 2.62
C PHE A 50 10.50 -1.23 2.39
N LEU A 51 11.63 -0.55 2.09
CA LEU A 51 11.65 0.88 1.77
C LEU A 51 10.71 1.20 0.61
N THR A 52 10.77 0.40 -0.45
CA THR A 52 9.95 0.58 -1.65
C THR A 52 8.47 0.37 -1.37
N GLY A 53 8.11 -0.66 -0.60
CA GLY A 53 6.73 -0.94 -0.22
C GLY A 53 6.13 0.15 0.66
N VAL A 54 6.91 0.67 1.63
CA VAL A 54 6.49 1.81 2.47
C VAL A 54 6.32 3.09 1.65
N LYS A 55 7.25 3.36 0.72
CA LYS A 55 7.17 4.48 -0.21
C LYS A 55 5.89 4.41 -1.05
N LEU A 56 5.64 3.26 -1.69
CA LEU A 56 4.45 3.03 -2.50
C LEU A 56 3.17 3.18 -1.65
N TYR A 57 3.16 2.59 -0.45
CA TYR A 57 2.05 2.72 0.48
C TYR A 57 1.73 4.19 0.81
N LYS A 58 2.75 4.99 1.13
CA LYS A 58 2.54 6.42 1.43
C LYS A 58 1.96 7.19 0.24
N GLU A 59 2.48 6.96 -0.97
CA GLU A 59 1.96 7.62 -2.17
C GLU A 59 0.52 7.20 -2.46
N VAL A 60 0.20 5.90 -2.34
CA VAL A 60 -1.17 5.38 -2.50
C VAL A 60 -2.12 6.02 -1.49
N ILE A 61 -1.73 6.12 -0.22
CA ILE A 61 -2.58 6.72 0.82
C ILE A 61 -2.79 8.21 0.57
N LYS A 62 -1.77 8.93 0.09
CA LYS A 62 -1.89 10.34 -0.33
C LYS A 62 -2.86 10.48 -1.50
N LYS A 63 -2.66 9.71 -2.57
CA LYS A 63 -3.53 9.72 -3.76
C LYS A 63 -4.97 9.32 -3.44
N ARG A 64 -5.16 8.32 -2.57
CA ARG A 64 -6.47 7.92 -2.05
C ARG A 64 -7.17 9.08 -1.35
N ARG A 65 -6.48 9.83 -0.49
CA ARG A 65 -7.07 11.00 0.19
C ARG A 65 -7.42 12.12 -0.80
N GLU A 66 -6.53 12.42 -1.74
CA GLU A 66 -6.78 13.39 -2.83
C GLU A 66 -8.03 13.00 -3.63
N PHE A 67 -8.14 11.71 -3.98
CA PHE A 67 -9.28 11.15 -4.70
C PHE A 67 -10.59 11.28 -3.90
N ILE A 68 -10.59 10.86 -2.62
CA ILE A 68 -11.76 10.97 -1.73
C ILE A 68 -12.22 12.43 -1.59
N LYS A 69 -11.28 13.38 -1.44
CA LYS A 69 -11.55 14.82 -1.30
C LYS A 69 -12.07 15.42 -2.60
N LYS A 70 -11.43 15.12 -3.74
CA LYS A 70 -11.81 15.63 -5.07
C LYS A 70 -13.22 15.20 -5.48
N TYR A 71 -13.58 13.96 -5.17
CA TYR A 71 -14.87 13.39 -5.55
C TYR A 71 -15.86 13.35 -4.39
N ASP A 72 -15.65 14.13 -3.32
CA ASP A 72 -16.51 14.22 -2.12
C ASP A 72 -17.25 12.91 -1.83
N LEU A 73 -16.52 11.79 -1.76
CA LEU A 73 -17.12 10.45 -1.73
C LEU A 73 -17.90 10.18 -0.43
N THR A 74 -17.81 11.13 0.50
CA THR A 74 -18.59 11.29 1.73
C THR A 74 -20.00 11.85 1.51
N ARG A 75 -20.25 12.57 0.40
CA ARG A 75 -21.52 13.25 0.09
C ARG A 75 -22.10 12.92 -1.29
N ILE A 76 -21.31 12.39 -2.23
CA ILE A 76 -21.80 12.09 -3.58
C ILE A 76 -22.81 10.93 -3.55
N GLY A 77 -24.05 11.25 -3.96
CA GLY A 77 -25.08 10.27 -4.28
C GLY A 77 -24.71 9.48 -5.54
N LEU A 78 -25.22 8.25 -5.63
CA LEU A 78 -24.91 7.29 -6.70
C LEU A 78 -25.08 7.84 -8.14
N LYS A 79 -25.94 8.84 -8.31
CA LYS A 79 -26.25 9.50 -9.59
C LYS A 79 -25.11 10.40 -10.09
N GLU A 80 -24.57 11.25 -9.21
CA GLU A 80 -23.49 12.19 -9.53
C GLU A 80 -22.14 11.51 -9.80
N PHE A 81 -21.90 10.32 -9.22
CA PHE A 81 -20.72 9.51 -9.54
C PHE A 81 -20.81 8.89 -10.94
N ASN A 82 -21.99 8.41 -11.33
CA ASN A 82 -22.21 7.84 -12.67
C ASN A 82 -22.08 8.89 -13.78
N ASP A 83 -22.51 10.13 -13.52
CA ASP A 83 -22.41 11.23 -14.49
C ASP A 83 -20.96 11.69 -14.70
N LYS A 84 -20.09 11.55 -13.69
CA LYS A 84 -18.65 11.86 -13.79
C LYS A 84 -17.77 10.65 -14.16
N ARG A 85 -18.36 9.45 -14.27
CA ARG A 85 -17.68 8.18 -14.59
C ARG A 85 -16.74 8.25 -15.81
N PRO A 86 -17.10 8.91 -16.94
CA PRO A 86 -16.25 9.05 -18.13
C PRO A 86 -14.85 9.60 -17.84
N GLU A 87 -14.73 10.48 -16.84
CA GLU A 87 -13.46 11.11 -16.47
C GLU A 87 -12.69 10.37 -15.37
N ILE A 88 -13.34 9.45 -14.64
CA ILE A 88 -12.78 8.80 -13.44
C ILE A 88 -12.27 7.39 -13.74
N ILE A 89 -12.92 6.65 -14.65
CA ILE A 89 -12.66 5.22 -14.86
C ILE A 89 -12.54 4.86 -16.36
N THR A 90 -13.13 5.65 -17.26
CA THR A 90 -13.53 5.14 -18.59
C THR A 90 -12.47 5.18 -19.68
N ASN A 91 -11.24 5.62 -19.40
CA ASN A 91 -10.17 5.59 -20.41
C ASN A 91 -9.17 4.41 -20.27
N ARG A 92 -9.24 3.52 -19.26
CA ARG A 92 -8.24 2.43 -19.15
C ARG A 92 -8.72 1.03 -18.76
N ILE A 93 -9.84 0.86 -18.06
CA ILE A 93 -10.25 -0.50 -17.60
C ILE A 93 -10.71 -1.43 -18.75
N VAL A 94 -11.06 -0.90 -19.93
CA VAL A 94 -11.77 -1.69 -20.96
C VAL A 94 -10.97 -1.98 -22.24
N ARG A 95 -9.67 -1.70 -22.35
CA ARG A 95 -9.00 -1.87 -23.67
C ARG A 95 -8.02 -3.00 -23.92
N ASP A 96 -7.34 -3.62 -22.94
CA ASP A 96 -6.27 -4.58 -23.31
C ASP A 96 -6.14 -5.87 -22.47
N TYR A 97 -7.18 -6.35 -21.80
CA TYR A 97 -7.12 -7.68 -21.17
C TYR A 97 -8.01 -8.71 -21.88
N SER A 98 -7.49 -9.28 -22.96
CA SER A 98 -7.91 -10.58 -23.49
C SER A 98 -7.03 -11.67 -22.86
N TYR A 99 -7.33 -12.08 -21.63
CA TYR A 99 -6.96 -13.42 -21.18
C TYR A 99 -8.09 -14.35 -21.64
N GLU A 100 -7.87 -15.02 -22.77
CA GLU A 100 -8.69 -16.17 -23.11
C GLU A 100 -8.52 -17.23 -22.01
N GLU A 101 -9.66 -17.71 -21.52
CA GLU A 101 -9.85 -18.86 -20.62
C GLU A 101 -9.51 -18.68 -19.13
N ASP A 102 -10.03 -17.59 -18.52
CA ASP A 102 -10.95 -17.72 -17.39
C ASP A 102 -11.70 -16.40 -17.19
N LYS A 103 -12.96 -16.40 -17.62
CA LYS A 103 -13.84 -15.23 -17.72
C LYS A 103 -14.14 -14.63 -16.34
N ILE A 104 -13.32 -13.66 -15.88
CA ILE A 104 -13.80 -12.63 -14.94
C ILE A 104 -14.69 -11.69 -15.73
N VAL A 105 -15.91 -12.14 -15.97
CA VAL A 105 -16.97 -11.33 -16.56
C VAL A 105 -17.56 -10.49 -15.43
N PHE A 106 -17.16 -9.22 -15.36
CA PHE A 106 -17.84 -8.23 -14.52
C PHE A 106 -19.20 -7.88 -15.15
N TYR A 107 -20.20 -8.76 -15.02
CA TYR A 107 -21.60 -8.38 -15.16
C TYR A 107 -22.17 -8.08 -13.78
N THR A 108 -21.89 -6.89 -13.25
CA THR A 108 -22.57 -6.47 -12.02
C THR A 108 -22.81 -4.98 -12.06
N ASP A 109 -24.07 -4.57 -11.87
CA ASP A 109 -24.54 -3.18 -11.81
C ASP A 109 -23.52 -2.24 -11.18
N ASN A 110 -23.28 -1.06 -11.79
CA ASN A 110 -22.27 -0.07 -11.38
C ASN A 110 -22.20 0.20 -9.85
N ILE A 111 -23.31 -0.01 -9.13
CA ILE A 111 -23.42 0.09 -7.67
C ILE A 111 -22.50 -0.91 -6.94
N SER A 112 -22.39 -2.13 -7.45
CA SER A 112 -21.60 -3.21 -6.87
C SER A 112 -20.09 -2.96 -7.02
N GLU A 113 -19.65 -2.49 -8.17
CA GLU A 113 -18.26 -2.12 -8.47
C GLU A 113 -17.80 -0.95 -7.59
N ILE A 114 -18.63 0.08 -7.43
CA ILE A 114 -18.34 1.22 -6.54
C ILE A 114 -18.26 0.78 -5.09
N LYS A 115 -19.19 -0.08 -4.63
CA LYS A 115 -19.14 -0.63 -3.27
C LYS A 115 -17.89 -1.47 -3.07
N LEU A 116 -17.47 -2.23 -4.08
CA LEU A 116 -16.26 -3.03 -4.06
C LEU A 116 -15.02 -2.15 -4.00
N VAL A 117 -14.86 -1.16 -4.88
CA VAL A 117 -13.74 -0.22 -4.87
C VAL A 117 -13.69 0.57 -3.56
N LYS A 118 -14.83 1.07 -3.06
CA LYS A 118 -14.89 1.73 -1.74
C LYS A 118 -14.49 0.79 -0.61
N LYS A 119 -14.93 -0.46 -0.64
CA LYS A 119 -14.55 -1.48 0.35
C LYS A 119 -13.05 -1.76 0.30
N LEU A 120 -12.49 -1.97 -0.88
CA LEU A 120 -11.07 -2.26 -1.10
C LEU A 120 -10.18 -1.06 -0.74
N LEU A 121 -10.61 0.16 -1.06
CA LEU A 121 -9.89 1.40 -0.70
C LEU A 121 -9.92 1.69 0.81
N ASN A 122 -10.91 1.17 1.53
CA ASN A 122 -11.03 1.34 2.98
C ASN A 122 -10.33 0.21 3.77
N ASP A 123 -9.90 -0.86 3.10
CA ASP A 123 -9.15 -1.94 3.74
C ASP A 123 -7.65 -1.61 3.78
N GLU A 124 -7.21 -1.01 4.89
CA GLU A 124 -5.82 -0.60 5.09
C GLU A 124 -4.84 -1.78 5.08
N TYR A 125 -5.26 -2.95 5.58
CA TYR A 125 -4.44 -4.16 5.56
C TYR A 125 -4.23 -4.65 4.13
N LEU A 126 -5.29 -4.68 3.33
CA LEU A 126 -5.21 -5.09 1.94
C LEU A 126 -4.30 -4.16 1.13
N ILE A 127 -4.46 -2.84 1.29
CA ILE A 127 -3.63 -1.85 0.58
C ILE A 127 -2.15 -2.01 0.94
N ILE A 128 -1.81 -2.09 2.23
CA ILE A 128 -0.40 -2.15 2.63
C ILE A 128 0.26 -3.46 2.16
N ILE A 129 -0.45 -4.60 2.27
CA ILE A 129 0.06 -5.89 1.77
C ILE A 129 0.24 -5.86 0.26
N THR A 130 -0.71 -5.29 -0.49
CA THR A 130 -0.60 -5.18 -1.94
C THR A 130 0.57 -4.26 -2.35
N CYS A 131 0.86 -3.20 -1.59
CA CYS A 131 2.03 -2.35 -1.83
C CYS A 131 3.36 -3.12 -1.63
N PHE A 132 3.46 -3.99 -0.62
CA PHE A 132 4.65 -4.84 -0.42
C PHE A 132 4.73 -5.97 -1.46
N MET A 133 3.59 -6.51 -1.90
CA MET A 133 3.54 -7.45 -3.01
C MET A 133 4.11 -6.83 -4.29
N MET A 134 3.64 -5.64 -4.63
CA MET A 134 4.13 -4.90 -5.78
C MET A 134 5.60 -4.54 -5.63
N SER A 135 6.07 -4.18 -4.42
CA SER A 135 7.49 -3.94 -4.22
C SER A 135 8.34 -5.19 -4.45
N CYS A 136 7.88 -6.39 -4.08
CA CYS A 136 8.59 -7.63 -4.46
C CYS A 136 8.66 -7.83 -5.97
N LYS A 137 7.54 -7.61 -6.69
CA LYS A 137 7.50 -7.75 -8.16
C LYS A 137 8.44 -6.78 -8.87
N ILE A 138 8.68 -5.59 -8.31
CA ILE A 138 9.64 -4.62 -8.86
C ILE A 138 11.08 -5.14 -8.77
N TYR A 139 11.43 -5.84 -7.69
CA TYR A 139 12.80 -6.34 -7.47
C TYR A 139 13.04 -7.75 -8.03
N HIS A 140 11.98 -8.51 -8.29
CA HIS A 140 12.05 -9.89 -8.74
C HIS A 140 11.07 -10.16 -9.87
N ASP A 141 11.59 -10.39 -11.07
CA ASP A 141 10.81 -10.71 -12.28
C ASP A 141 10.13 -12.09 -12.24
N LEU A 142 10.63 -13.03 -11.44
CA LEU A 142 10.19 -14.43 -11.47
C LEU A 142 9.99 -14.95 -10.04
N GLY A 143 8.72 -15.13 -9.62
CA GLY A 143 8.40 -15.94 -8.44
C GLY A 143 7.35 -15.36 -7.47
N PHE A 144 7.00 -14.07 -7.56
CA PHE A 144 6.02 -13.46 -6.66
C PHE A 144 4.65 -13.29 -7.32
N THR A 145 3.99 -14.42 -7.61
CA THR A 145 2.61 -14.40 -8.12
C THR A 145 1.63 -13.99 -7.02
N ASN A 146 0.45 -13.52 -7.41
CA ASN A 146 -0.59 -13.14 -6.45
C ASN A 146 -1.11 -14.36 -5.67
N GLU A 147 -1.01 -15.57 -6.24
CA GLU A 147 -1.30 -16.82 -5.55
C GLU A 147 -0.30 -17.13 -4.43
N CYS A 148 1.00 -16.89 -4.65
CA CYS A 148 2.00 -16.96 -3.58
C CYS A 148 1.65 -15.99 -2.44
N TRP A 149 1.20 -14.79 -2.79
CA TRP A 149 0.78 -13.79 -1.82
C TRP A 149 -0.51 -14.14 -1.08
N GLN A 150 -1.47 -14.81 -1.73
CA GLN A 150 -2.64 -15.39 -1.05
C GLN A 150 -2.21 -16.39 0.02
N ASN A 151 -1.22 -17.23 -0.27
CA ASN A 151 -0.76 -18.25 0.68
C ASN A 151 -0.14 -17.66 1.94
N VAL A 152 0.64 -16.57 1.82
CA VAL A 152 1.28 -15.90 2.98
C VAL A 152 0.36 -14.94 3.71
N SER A 153 -0.48 -14.19 3.00
CA SER A 153 -1.33 -13.12 3.56
C SER A 153 -2.72 -13.58 4.00
N LYS A 154 -3.18 -14.72 3.47
CA LYS A 154 -4.55 -15.24 3.59
C LYS A 154 -5.63 -14.32 3.01
N ILE A 155 -5.23 -13.40 2.13
CA ILE A 155 -6.12 -12.57 1.30
C ILE A 155 -6.48 -13.36 0.05
N ASN A 156 -7.73 -13.24 -0.43
CA ASN A 156 -8.14 -13.87 -1.68
C ASN A 156 -7.32 -13.32 -2.87
N CYS A 157 -6.84 -14.19 -3.77
CA CYS A 157 -6.10 -13.76 -4.96
C CYS A 157 -6.89 -12.77 -5.83
N ILE A 158 -8.21 -12.90 -5.92
CA ILE A 158 -9.08 -11.95 -6.64
C ILE A 158 -8.98 -10.55 -5.99
N ASP A 159 -9.05 -10.46 -4.66
CA ASP A 159 -8.92 -9.18 -3.95
C ASP A 159 -7.51 -8.57 -4.14
N LEU A 160 -6.46 -9.40 -4.15
CA LEU A 160 -5.09 -8.97 -4.45
C LEU A 160 -4.96 -8.44 -5.88
N ASN A 161 -5.49 -9.15 -6.88
CA ASN A 161 -5.47 -8.75 -8.29
C ASN A 161 -6.17 -7.40 -8.49
N ILE A 162 -7.39 -7.27 -7.96
CA ILE A 162 -8.18 -6.04 -8.11
C ILE A 162 -7.48 -4.88 -7.39
N THR A 163 -6.96 -5.09 -6.18
CA THR A 163 -6.28 -4.03 -5.42
C THR A 163 -4.97 -3.62 -6.10
N GLU A 164 -4.23 -4.56 -6.68
CA GLU A 164 -3.01 -4.26 -7.44
C GLU A 164 -3.32 -3.32 -8.61
N ILE A 165 -4.35 -3.64 -9.42
CA ILE A 165 -4.80 -2.78 -10.52
C ILE A 165 -5.17 -1.39 -10.01
N LEU A 166 -5.95 -1.32 -8.91
CA LEU A 166 -6.34 -0.03 -8.32
C LEU A 166 -5.14 0.79 -7.85
N ILE A 167 -4.12 0.16 -7.26
CA ILE A 167 -2.89 0.84 -6.84
C ILE A 167 -2.12 1.33 -8.06
N PHE A 168 -1.95 0.50 -9.09
CA PHE A 168 -1.31 0.87 -10.35
C PHE A 168 -1.98 2.10 -10.98
N GLU A 169 -3.31 2.15 -10.99
CA GLU A 169 -4.08 3.30 -11.49
C GLU A 169 -3.86 4.55 -10.63
N LEU A 170 -3.92 4.42 -9.29
CA LEU A 170 -3.73 5.55 -8.37
C LEU A 170 -2.36 6.21 -8.51
N VAL A 171 -1.32 5.44 -8.87
CA VAL A 171 0.03 5.95 -9.12
C VAL A 171 0.29 6.23 -10.60
N ASN A 172 -0.75 6.32 -11.42
CA ASN A 172 -0.68 6.60 -12.86
C ASN A 172 0.28 5.65 -13.61
N HIS A 173 0.32 4.38 -13.21
CA HIS A 173 1.22 3.34 -13.73
C HIS A 173 2.71 3.63 -13.57
N ASN A 174 3.07 4.63 -12.76
CA ASN A 174 4.46 4.93 -12.46
C ASN A 174 4.86 4.34 -11.10
N LEU A 175 5.45 3.14 -11.11
CA LEU A 175 6.01 2.51 -9.91
C LEU A 175 7.40 3.04 -9.53
N TYR A 176 8.07 3.75 -10.44
CA TYR A 176 9.38 4.38 -10.23
C TYR A 176 9.22 5.74 -9.57
N ILE A 177 8.58 5.75 -8.40
CA ILE A 177 8.43 6.95 -7.56
C ILE A 177 9.77 7.19 -6.87
N PRO A 178 10.47 8.32 -7.05
CA PRO A 178 11.68 8.59 -6.26
C PRO A 178 11.31 8.82 -4.80
N GLY A 179 12.06 8.25 -3.85
CA GLY A 179 11.84 8.57 -2.43
C GLY A 179 12.40 7.60 -1.40
N GLU A 180 13.09 6.53 -1.81
CA GLU A 180 13.69 5.54 -0.90
C GLU A 180 14.62 6.20 0.11
N GLU A 181 15.44 7.16 -0.33
CA GLU A 181 16.32 7.94 0.55
C GLU A 181 15.53 8.77 1.58
N SER A 182 14.37 9.32 1.20
CA SER A 182 13.49 10.01 2.13
C SER A 182 12.94 9.07 3.20
N ILE A 183 12.44 7.89 2.82
CA ILE A 183 11.95 6.88 3.77
C ILE A 183 13.08 6.42 4.69
N PHE A 184 14.27 6.25 4.12
CA PHE A 184 15.45 5.85 4.83
C PHE A 184 15.87 6.88 5.89
N ASN A 185 15.86 8.17 5.54
CA ASN A 185 16.14 9.26 6.48
C ASN A 185 15.10 9.33 7.61
N GLU A 186 13.81 9.14 7.30
CA GLU A 186 12.77 9.08 8.32
C GLU A 186 12.98 7.92 9.32
N ILE A 187 13.42 6.76 8.83
CA ILE A 187 13.77 5.63 9.68
C ILE A 187 14.90 6.02 10.63
N ILE A 188 15.95 6.65 10.12
CA ILE A 188 17.08 7.12 10.94
C ILE A 188 16.60 8.09 12.02
N ASP A 189 15.76 9.06 11.65
CA ASP A 189 15.22 10.04 12.59
C ASP A 189 14.46 9.33 13.71
N VAL A 190 13.57 8.38 13.37
CA VAL A 190 12.82 7.61 14.36
C VAL A 190 13.71 6.76 15.26
N LEU A 191 14.76 6.13 14.71
CA LEU A 191 15.69 5.29 15.47
C LEU A 191 16.56 6.12 16.44
N ASN A 192 16.86 7.37 16.09
CA ASN A 192 17.66 8.28 16.91
C ASN A 192 16.83 8.99 18.01
N VAL A 193 15.49 8.95 17.95
CA VAL A 193 14.62 9.54 18.96
C VAL A 193 14.71 8.73 20.26
N LYS A 194 15.19 9.38 21.33
CA LYS A 194 15.20 8.81 22.70
C LYS A 194 13.77 8.46 23.14
N GLU A 195 13.60 7.39 23.92
CA GLU A 195 12.27 6.85 24.27
C GLU A 195 11.32 7.84 24.95
N THR A 196 11.86 8.74 25.78
CA THR A 196 11.09 9.80 26.44
C THR A 196 10.55 10.87 25.48
N SER A 197 11.10 10.96 24.27
CA SER A 197 10.66 11.89 23.21
C SER A 197 9.72 11.27 22.17
N PHE A 198 9.56 9.93 22.13
CA PHE A 198 8.80 9.26 21.08
C PHE A 198 7.30 9.59 21.08
N THR A 199 6.68 9.77 22.26
CA THR A 199 5.27 10.17 22.37
C THR A 199 5.01 11.60 21.90
N LYS A 200 5.95 12.53 22.12
CA LYS A 200 5.89 13.90 21.57
C LYS A 200 6.17 13.89 20.06
N PHE A 201 7.16 13.12 19.63
CA PHE A 201 7.49 12.92 18.23
C PHE A 201 6.30 12.38 17.44
N LYS A 202 5.58 11.37 17.94
CA LYS A 202 4.38 10.82 17.29
C LYS A 202 3.28 11.87 17.02
N LYS A 203 3.12 12.86 17.91
CA LYS A 203 2.18 13.98 17.70
C LYS A 203 2.68 14.96 16.63
N GLY A 204 3.97 15.29 16.63
CA GLY A 204 4.58 16.17 15.61
C GLY A 204 4.70 15.51 14.23
N PHE A 205 4.98 14.22 14.18
CA PHE A 205 4.95 13.40 12.96
C PHE A 205 3.52 13.33 12.42
N LYS A 206 2.50 13.15 13.28
CA LYS A 206 1.11 13.26 12.84
C LYS A 206 0.81 14.60 12.15
N SER A 207 1.32 15.74 12.62
CA SER A 207 1.14 17.01 11.89
C SER A 207 1.99 17.13 10.62
N MET A 208 3.08 16.37 10.50
CA MET A 208 3.94 16.35 9.30
C MET A 208 3.39 15.45 8.18
N PHE A 209 2.61 14.41 8.56
CA PHE A 209 2.03 13.42 7.64
C PHE A 209 0.49 13.49 7.53
N CYS A 210 -0.16 14.29 8.37
CA CYS A 210 -1.46 14.87 8.09
C CYS A 210 -1.23 16.13 7.25
N PHE A 211 -1.05 15.94 5.94
CA PHE A 211 -1.18 17.01 4.97
C PHE A 211 -2.61 17.59 5.10
N ASN A 212 -2.72 18.90 5.36
CA ASN A 212 -3.97 19.67 5.48
C ASN A 212 -4.94 19.46 4.30
#